data_AF-A0A8T2S4L6-F1
#
_entry.id   AF-A0A8T2S4L6-F1
#
_cell.length_a   1.000
_cell.length_b   1.000
_cell.length_c   1.000
_cell.angle_alpha   90.00
_cell.angle_beta   90.00
_cell.angle_gamma   90.00
#
_symmetry.space_group_name_H-M   'P 1'
#
loop_
_entity.id
_entity.type
_entity.pdbx_description
1 polymer ?
#
loop_
_entity_poly.entity_id
_entity_poly.type
_entity_poly.pdbx_seq_one_letter_code
_entity_poly.pdbx_strand_id
1 'polypeptide(L)'
;MGAISSERETKEVVPPSYTMTQETPLSTIRYCPGNHSKYCYVFSSEHGVQKDSAYLVRASFWAGSALPYATISPNLVKFDLLIYTDLWDEITISLPQIYKEELREISIIAIRDSIDVCLAGNSTGKDIPFISSLVLRPLGQDFSYVDHMVNRTGKRPLMSVQKINYGAPSSQTFISGKIMADIL
;
A
#
# COMPACT_ATOMS: atom_id res chain seq x y z
N MET A 1 11.70 34.56 15.71
CA MET A 1 11.03 33.34 16.22
C MET A 1 11.66 32.14 15.53
N GLY A 2 12.15 31.14 16.28
CA GLY A 2 12.84 29.98 15.71
C GLY A 2 11.87 28.93 15.17
N ALA A 3 12.12 28.43 13.97
CA ALA A 3 11.42 27.27 13.44
C ALA A 3 11.97 25.99 14.10
N ILE A 4 11.11 25.17 14.69
CA ILE A 4 11.47 23.86 15.22
C ILE A 4 11.43 22.86 14.07
N SER A 5 12.60 22.50 13.53
CA SER A 5 12.73 21.39 12.59
C SER A 5 12.61 20.07 13.34
N SER A 6 11.44 19.42 13.26
CA SER A 6 11.26 18.06 13.79
C SER A 6 11.97 17.06 12.89
N GLU A 7 13.10 16.52 13.35
CA GLU A 7 13.75 15.37 12.72
C GLU A 7 12.80 14.16 12.78
N ARG A 8 12.62 13.48 11.64
CA ARG A 8 11.72 12.33 11.52
C ARG A 8 12.52 11.05 11.77
N GLU A 9 12.38 10.45 12.96
CA GLU A 9 13.00 9.16 13.24
C GLU A 9 12.27 8.03 12.50
N THR A 10 12.87 7.50 11.45
CA THR A 10 12.37 6.33 10.72
C THR A 10 13.43 5.24 10.71
N LYS A 11 13.13 4.08 11.31
CA LYS A 11 14.05 2.95 11.37
C LYS A 11 13.79 1.99 10.21
N GLU A 12 14.86 1.68 9.49
CA GLU A 12 14.89 0.74 8.38
C GLU A 12 15.56 -0.56 8.85
N VAL A 13 14.96 -1.70 8.54
CA VAL A 13 15.44 -3.03 8.97
C VAL A 13 15.38 -4.00 7.79
N VAL A 14 16.45 -4.76 7.60
CA VAL A 14 16.58 -5.83 6.59
C VAL A 14 16.03 -7.15 7.16
N PRO A 15 15.01 -7.79 6.56
CA PRO A 15 14.55 -9.12 6.97
C PRO A 15 15.59 -10.21 6.67
N PRO A 16 15.53 -11.37 7.36
CA PRO A 16 16.40 -12.50 7.04
C PRO A 16 16.18 -12.98 5.60
N SER A 17 17.29 -13.28 4.91
CA SER A 17 17.31 -13.53 3.47
C SER A 17 16.74 -14.90 3.08
N TYR A 18 15.77 -14.87 2.16
CA TYR A 18 15.33 -16.03 1.39
C TYR A 18 15.55 -15.74 -0.10
N THR A 19 16.09 -16.70 -0.85
CA THR A 19 16.41 -16.53 -2.28
C THR A 19 15.14 -16.53 -3.15
N MET A 20 14.59 -15.34 -3.35
CA MET A 20 13.57 -15.05 -4.36
C MET A 20 14.21 -14.25 -5.49
N THR A 21 14.14 -14.75 -6.73
CA THR A 21 14.59 -14.01 -7.92
C THR A 21 13.55 -12.97 -8.34
N GLN A 22 13.43 -11.90 -7.56
CA GLN A 22 12.62 -10.73 -7.86
C GLN A 22 13.36 -9.49 -7.35
N GLU A 23 13.48 -8.46 -8.18
CA GLU A 23 14.32 -7.30 -7.90
C GLU A 23 13.91 -6.55 -6.62
N THR A 24 14.90 -6.30 -5.78
CA THR A 24 15.06 -5.24 -4.76
C THR A 24 14.00 -5.01 -3.65
N PRO A 25 12.93 -4.18 -3.75
CA PRO A 25 12.40 -3.45 -2.58
C PRO A 25 11.39 -4.25 -1.73
N LEU A 26 11.75 -5.49 -1.42
CA LEU A 26 11.16 -6.34 -0.37
C LEU A 26 12.20 -6.74 0.69
N SER A 27 13.48 -6.38 0.50
CA SER A 27 14.58 -6.66 1.42
C SER A 27 14.73 -5.64 2.55
N THR A 28 13.87 -4.63 2.64
CA THR A 28 13.73 -3.77 3.83
C THR A 28 12.27 -3.53 4.17
N ILE A 29 12.01 -3.25 5.45
CA ILE A 29 10.74 -2.72 5.92
C ILE A 29 10.95 -1.39 6.63
N ARG A 30 9.96 -0.49 6.48
CA ARG A 30 9.79 0.67 7.35
C ARG A 30 8.55 0.44 8.20
N TYR A 31 8.71 0.55 9.51
CA TYR A 31 7.60 0.56 10.46
C TYR A 31 7.49 1.94 11.12
N CYS A 32 6.32 2.22 11.70
CA CYS A 32 5.99 3.55 12.19
C CYS A 32 5.71 3.55 13.71
N PRO A 33 6.76 3.55 14.55
CA PRO A 33 6.61 3.54 16.00
C PRO A 33 6.26 4.93 16.55
N GLY A 34 5.42 4.99 17.58
CA GLY A 34 5.05 6.22 18.29
C GLY A 34 3.54 6.44 18.39
N ASN A 35 3.13 7.42 19.21
CA ASN A 35 1.73 7.67 19.60
C ASN A 35 0.87 8.36 18.52
N HIS A 36 1.24 8.27 17.24
CA HIS A 36 0.46 8.81 16.14
C HIS A 36 -0.55 7.78 15.64
N SER A 37 -1.80 8.21 15.43
CA SER A 37 -2.87 7.34 14.92
C SER A 37 -2.65 6.90 13.47
N LYS A 38 -1.93 7.71 12.67
CA LYS A 38 -1.54 7.38 11.29
C LYS A 38 -0.24 8.06 10.85
N TYR A 39 0.41 7.47 9.85
CA TYR A 39 1.64 7.96 9.20
C TYR A 39 1.41 8.02 7.70
N CYS A 40 1.64 9.18 7.08
CA CYS A 40 1.30 9.41 5.68
C CYS A 40 2.54 9.68 4.82
N TYR A 41 2.63 8.98 3.69
CA TYR A 41 3.48 9.33 2.55
C TYR A 41 2.71 10.34 1.69
N VAL A 42 3.37 11.40 1.26
CA VAL A 42 2.75 12.45 0.43
C VAL A 42 3.56 12.58 -0.85
N PHE A 43 2.95 12.21 -1.97
CA PHE A 43 3.45 12.53 -3.30
C PHE A 43 2.87 13.88 -3.70
N SER A 44 3.71 14.89 -3.89
CA SER A 44 3.33 16.26 -4.27
C SER A 44 3.45 16.49 -5.78
N SER A 45 3.14 17.71 -6.24
CA SER A 45 3.45 18.18 -7.60
C SER A 45 4.92 18.06 -7.99
N GLU A 46 5.84 18.18 -7.04
CA GLU A 46 7.29 17.92 -7.24
C GLU A 46 7.58 16.47 -7.62
N HIS A 47 6.68 15.54 -7.25
CA HIS A 47 6.72 14.13 -7.61
C HIS A 47 5.91 13.81 -8.88
N GLY A 48 5.47 14.84 -9.63
CA GLY A 48 4.67 14.69 -10.85
C GLY A 48 3.18 14.42 -10.60
N VAL A 49 2.66 14.69 -9.39
CA VAL A 49 1.22 14.63 -9.12
C VAL A 49 0.52 15.87 -9.69
N GLN A 50 -0.51 15.66 -10.49
CA GLN A 50 -1.36 16.70 -11.05
C GLN A 50 -2.81 16.37 -10.75
N LYS A 51 -3.57 17.35 -10.28
CA LYS A 51 -5.01 17.23 -10.10
C LYS A 51 -5.68 16.79 -11.42
N ASP A 52 -6.71 15.96 -11.30
CA ASP A 52 -7.49 15.35 -12.38
C ASP A 52 -6.73 14.35 -13.30
N SER A 53 -5.44 14.10 -13.05
CA SER A 53 -4.68 13.03 -13.70
C SER A 53 -4.88 11.67 -13.02
N ALA A 54 -4.71 10.59 -13.79
CA ALA A 54 -4.91 9.21 -13.32
C ALA A 54 -3.60 8.57 -12.85
N TYR A 55 -3.67 7.79 -11.77
CA TYR A 55 -2.51 7.12 -11.16
C TYR A 55 -2.86 5.72 -10.67
N LEU A 56 -1.91 4.79 -10.78
CA LEU A 56 -1.89 3.54 -10.02
C LEU A 56 -1.00 3.72 -8.78
N VAL A 57 -1.57 3.48 -7.61
CA VAL A 57 -0.83 3.34 -6.35
C VAL A 57 -0.72 1.86 -6.03
N ARG A 58 0.49 1.42 -5.66
CA ARG A 58 0.79 0.04 -5.26
C ARG A 58 1.54 0.05 -3.93
N ALA A 59 1.01 -0.64 -2.92
CA ALA A 59 1.67 -0.90 -1.66
C ALA A 59 2.00 -2.40 -1.53
N SER A 60 3.23 -2.71 -1.13
CA SER A 60 3.70 -4.09 -0.88
C SER A 60 4.11 -4.26 0.59
N PHE A 61 3.70 -5.38 1.17
CA PHE A 61 3.94 -5.75 2.56
C PHE A 61 4.57 -7.14 2.67
N TRP A 62 5.86 -7.17 3.01
CA TRP A 62 6.63 -8.40 3.27
C TRP A 62 7.46 -8.25 4.53
N ALA A 63 7.05 -8.94 5.59
CA ALA A 63 7.77 -9.06 6.87
C ALA A 63 8.70 -10.29 6.92
N GLY A 64 8.58 -11.21 5.96
CA GLY A 64 9.28 -12.49 5.99
C GLY A 64 8.90 -13.32 7.22
N SER A 65 9.88 -13.70 8.04
CA SER A 65 9.66 -14.58 9.20
C SER A 65 9.07 -13.89 10.43
N ALA A 66 9.44 -12.64 10.72
CA ALA A 66 9.06 -11.93 11.94
C ALA A 66 9.26 -10.41 11.80
N LEU A 67 8.51 -9.64 12.59
CA LEU A 67 8.67 -8.19 12.74
C LEU A 67 9.63 -7.84 13.89
N PRO A 68 10.29 -6.67 13.86
CA PRO A 68 11.19 -6.21 14.93
C PRO A 68 10.45 -5.64 16.17
N TYR A 69 9.14 -5.87 16.28
CA TYR A 69 8.28 -5.41 17.39
C TYR A 69 7.19 -6.44 17.67
N ALA A 70 6.62 -6.41 18.88
CA ALA A 70 5.51 -7.26 19.26
C ALA A 70 4.19 -6.79 18.65
N THR A 71 3.33 -7.73 18.28
CA THR A 71 1.94 -7.52 17.86
C THR A 71 0.97 -7.78 19.01
N ILE A 72 -0.25 -7.22 18.93
CA ILE A 72 -1.35 -7.42 19.88
C ILE A 72 -1.77 -8.89 19.92
N SER A 73 -1.85 -9.54 18.76
CA SER A 73 -2.11 -10.97 18.60
C SER A 73 -0.84 -11.67 18.10
N PRO A 74 -0.37 -12.78 18.72
CA PRO A 74 0.82 -13.48 18.27
C PRO A 74 0.75 -13.86 16.80
N ASN A 75 1.84 -13.59 16.06
CA ASN A 75 2.01 -13.92 14.64
C ASN A 75 0.93 -13.33 13.70
N LEU A 76 0.24 -12.26 14.09
CA LEU A 76 -0.78 -11.60 13.29
C LEU A 76 -0.61 -10.08 13.38
N VAL A 77 -0.64 -9.41 12.23
CA VAL A 77 -0.45 -7.96 12.10
C VAL A 77 -1.70 -7.36 11.47
N LYS A 78 -2.30 -6.34 12.09
CA LYS A 78 -3.49 -5.65 11.59
C LYS A 78 -3.39 -4.14 11.64
N PHE A 79 -3.52 -3.47 10.49
CA PHE A 79 -3.57 -2.01 10.40
C PHE A 79 -4.38 -1.56 9.19
N ASP A 80 -4.79 -0.30 9.16
CA ASP A 80 -5.56 0.26 8.06
C ASP A 80 -4.65 0.96 7.05
N LEU A 81 -4.91 0.72 5.77
CA LEU A 81 -4.32 1.44 4.65
C LEU A 81 -5.36 2.44 4.15
N LEU A 82 -4.99 3.71 4.13
CA LEU A 82 -5.84 4.82 3.72
C LEU A 82 -5.27 5.49 2.47
N ILE A 83 -6.15 5.99 1.61
CA ILE A 83 -5.79 6.94 0.55
C ILE A 83 -6.52 8.26 0.81
N TYR A 84 -5.75 9.35 0.90
CA TYR A 84 -6.17 10.62 1.51
C TYR A 84 -6.65 10.47 2.97
N THR A 85 -7.95 10.29 3.14
CA THR A 85 -8.65 10.07 4.41
C THR A 85 -9.49 8.81 4.39
N ASP A 86 -9.68 8.21 3.23
CA ASP A 86 -10.67 7.16 3.00
C ASP A 86 -10.00 5.80 3.14
N LEU A 87 -10.75 4.82 3.66
CA LEU A 87 -10.26 3.45 3.79
C LEU A 87 -10.03 2.85 2.40
N TRP A 88 -8.78 2.50 2.12
CA TRP A 88 -8.41 1.70 0.95
C TRP A 88 -8.55 0.22 1.31
N ASP A 89 -7.90 -0.26 2.38
CA ASP A 89 -8.08 -1.65 2.84
C ASP A 89 -7.71 -1.84 4.32
N GLU A 90 -8.23 -2.90 4.94
CA GLU A 90 -7.72 -3.44 6.21
C GLU A 90 -6.63 -4.48 5.91
N ILE A 91 -5.39 -4.11 6.22
CA ILE A 91 -4.25 -5.03 6.10
C ILE A 91 -4.31 -6.02 7.26
N THR A 92 -4.35 -7.32 6.94
CA THR A 92 -4.23 -8.42 7.91
C THR A 92 -3.19 -9.40 7.37
N ILE A 93 -2.08 -9.60 8.11
CA ILE A 93 -0.95 -10.42 7.67
C ILE A 93 -0.61 -11.45 8.76
N SER A 94 -0.66 -12.73 8.41
CA SER A 94 -0.18 -13.82 9.26
C SER A 94 1.33 -14.02 9.06
N LEU A 95 2.05 -14.28 10.15
CA LEU A 95 3.48 -14.56 10.16
C LEU A 95 3.75 -16.05 10.50
N PRO A 96 4.82 -16.65 9.97
CA PRO A 96 5.72 -16.12 8.94
C PRO A 96 5.03 -16.05 7.58
N GLN A 97 5.38 -15.05 6.75
CA GLN A 97 5.00 -15.05 5.34
C GLN A 97 5.96 -15.98 4.58
N ILE A 98 5.43 -17.00 3.89
CA ILE A 98 6.22 -18.07 3.26
C ILE A 98 6.28 -17.93 1.73
N TYR A 99 5.18 -17.51 1.09
CA TYR A 99 5.00 -17.70 -0.36
C TYR A 99 5.02 -16.42 -1.22
N LYS A 100 4.52 -15.29 -0.68
CA LYS A 100 4.43 -14.02 -1.42
C LYS A 100 4.23 -12.82 -0.49
N GLU A 101 4.61 -11.66 -0.99
CA GLU A 101 4.19 -10.36 -0.43
C GLU A 101 2.66 -10.22 -0.42
N GLU A 102 2.14 -9.48 0.54
CA GLU A 102 0.78 -8.96 0.46
C GLU A 102 0.82 -7.68 -0.37
N LEU A 103 0.16 -7.71 -1.53
CA LEU A 103 0.12 -6.63 -2.50
C LEU A 103 -1.26 -5.96 -2.47
N ARG A 104 -1.29 -4.62 -2.48
CA ARG A 104 -2.51 -3.83 -2.71
C ARG A 104 -2.28 -2.85 -3.85
N GLU A 105 -3.22 -2.81 -4.79
CA GLU A 105 -3.19 -1.89 -5.93
C GLU A 105 -4.54 -1.17 -6.08
N ILE A 106 -4.48 0.15 -6.25
CA ILE A 106 -5.65 1.00 -6.50
C ILE A 106 -5.34 2.00 -7.62
N SER A 107 -6.28 2.15 -8.54
CA SER A 107 -6.27 3.22 -9.54
C SER A 107 -7.15 4.36 -9.06
N ILE A 108 -6.64 5.59 -9.12
CA ILE A 108 -7.33 6.81 -8.71
C ILE A 108 -7.21 7.91 -9.75
N ILE A 109 -8.15 8.86 -9.69
CA ILE A 109 -7.98 10.20 -10.25
C ILE A 109 -7.57 11.12 -9.10
N ALA A 110 -6.50 11.90 -9.25
CA ALA A 110 -6.01 12.78 -8.20
C ALA A 110 -6.99 13.93 -7.95
N ILE A 111 -7.46 14.12 -6.71
CA ILE A 111 -8.45 15.16 -6.37
C ILE A 111 -7.80 16.54 -6.11
N ARG A 112 -6.47 16.55 -5.92
CA ARG A 112 -5.60 17.71 -5.70
C ARG A 112 -4.19 17.39 -6.22
N ASP A 113 -3.29 18.37 -6.21
CA ASP A 113 -1.88 18.20 -6.60
C ASP A 113 -1.02 17.49 -5.53
N SER A 114 -1.66 16.62 -4.74
CA SER A 114 -1.00 15.63 -3.89
C SER A 114 -1.77 14.31 -3.90
N ILE A 115 -1.09 13.21 -3.64
CA ILE A 115 -1.67 11.91 -3.28
C ILE A 115 -1.07 11.53 -1.94
N ASP A 116 -1.92 11.32 -0.94
CA ASP A 116 -1.50 10.96 0.40
C ASP A 116 -1.86 9.49 0.63
N VAL A 117 -0.90 8.67 1.04
CA VAL A 117 -1.12 7.25 1.37
C VAL A 117 -0.73 7.06 2.83
N CYS A 118 -1.70 6.72 3.68
CA CYS A 118 -1.47 6.63 5.11
C CYS A 118 -1.62 5.20 5.64
N LEU A 119 -0.75 4.87 6.59
CA LEU A 119 -0.80 3.65 7.39
C LEU A 119 -1.31 4.02 8.79
N ALA A 120 -2.37 3.38 9.28
CA ALA A 120 -2.99 3.69 10.57
C ALA A 120 -3.04 2.45 11.47
N GLY A 121 -2.34 2.49 12.60
CA GLY A 121 -2.05 1.29 13.40
C GLY A 121 -1.59 1.58 14.83
N ASN A 122 -2.23 2.55 15.48
CA ASN A 122 -2.06 2.79 16.92
C ASN A 122 -3.36 3.30 17.58
N SER A 123 -4.48 2.76 17.12
CA SER A 123 -5.80 2.84 17.77
C SER A 123 -6.10 1.49 18.43
N THR A 124 -7.05 1.47 19.37
CA THR A 124 -7.43 0.25 20.10
C THR A 124 -7.78 -0.89 19.13
N GLY A 125 -6.98 -1.97 19.15
CA GLY A 125 -7.19 -3.15 18.31
C GLY A 125 -6.43 -3.18 16.97
N LYS A 126 -5.50 -2.25 16.72
CA LYS A 126 -4.62 -2.22 15.54
C LYS A 126 -3.14 -2.21 15.93
N ASP A 127 -2.33 -2.99 15.22
CA ASP A 127 -0.89 -3.13 15.38
C ASP A 127 -0.09 -2.00 14.71
N ILE A 128 1.14 -1.75 15.19
CA ILE A 128 2.09 -0.83 14.55
C ILE A 128 2.19 -1.18 13.06
N PRO A 129 1.98 -0.23 12.14
CA PRO A 129 1.99 -0.55 10.73
C PRO A 129 3.41 -0.62 10.19
N PHE A 130 3.56 -1.37 9.10
CA PHE A 130 4.78 -1.38 8.29
C PHE A 130 4.46 -1.33 6.80
N ILE A 131 5.47 -1.06 5.99
CA ILE A 131 5.43 -1.15 4.53
C ILE A 131 6.82 -1.52 4.01
N SER A 132 6.89 -2.32 2.94
CA SER A 132 8.14 -2.68 2.26
C SER A 132 8.37 -1.74 1.06
N SER A 133 7.34 -1.53 0.24
CA SER A 133 7.42 -0.64 -0.93
C SER A 133 6.11 0.11 -1.16
N LEU A 134 6.23 1.34 -1.66
CA LEU A 134 5.12 2.17 -2.12
C LEU A 134 5.49 2.78 -3.47
N VAL A 135 4.74 2.41 -4.52
CA VAL A 135 4.97 2.84 -5.89
C VAL A 135 3.78 3.64 -6.39
N LEU A 136 4.05 4.86 -6.85
CA LEU A 136 3.11 5.69 -7.60
C LEU A 136 3.48 5.65 -9.08
N ARG A 137 2.52 5.37 -9.96
CA ARG A 137 2.72 5.37 -11.42
C ARG A 137 1.62 6.18 -12.12
N PRO A 138 1.94 7.19 -12.94
CA PRO A 138 0.96 7.83 -13.82
C PRO A 138 0.31 6.81 -14.75
N LEU A 139 -0.96 7.02 -15.08
CA LEU A 139 -1.72 6.23 -16.05
C LEU A 139 -2.10 7.11 -17.24
N GLY A 140 -1.81 6.63 -18.45
CA GLY A 140 -2.26 7.28 -19.68
C GLY A 140 -3.79 7.27 -19.80
N GLN A 141 -4.34 8.28 -20.49
CA GLN A 141 -5.79 8.36 -20.73
C GLN A 141 -6.29 7.25 -21.67
N ASP A 142 -5.40 6.66 -22.47
CA ASP A 142 -5.71 5.58 -23.42
C ASP A 142 -6.16 4.26 -22.75
N PHE A 143 -5.96 4.13 -21.43
CA PHE A 143 -6.49 3.00 -20.68
C PHE A 143 -8.01 3.10 -20.52
N SER A 144 -8.76 2.16 -21.10
CA SER A 144 -10.23 2.15 -21.04
C SER A 144 -10.79 2.20 -19.61
N TYR A 145 -10.11 1.61 -18.62
CA TYR A 145 -10.54 1.72 -17.21
C TYR A 145 -10.36 3.13 -16.63
N VAL A 146 -9.47 3.95 -17.17
CA VAL A 146 -9.34 5.38 -16.83
C VAL A 146 -10.51 6.18 -17.39
N ASP A 147 -10.92 5.92 -18.63
CA ASP A 147 -12.18 6.48 -19.18
C ASP A 147 -13.38 6.09 -18.30
N HIS A 148 -13.49 4.82 -17.90
CA HIS A 148 -14.52 4.40 -16.95
C HIS A 148 -14.46 5.15 -15.61
N MET A 149 -13.27 5.39 -15.03
CA MET A 149 -13.15 6.19 -13.80
C MET A 149 -13.67 7.61 -13.99
N VAL A 150 -13.26 8.29 -15.08
CA VAL A 150 -13.62 9.69 -15.33
C VAL A 150 -15.11 9.83 -15.70
N ASN A 151 -15.58 9.02 -16.65
CA ASN A 151 -16.87 9.21 -17.33
C ASN A 151 -18.00 8.31 -16.83
N ARG A 152 -17.72 7.26 -16.03
CA ARG A 152 -18.76 6.32 -15.55
C ARG A 152 -18.87 6.22 -14.03
N THR A 153 -17.76 6.28 -13.28
CA THR A 153 -17.80 6.14 -11.82
C THR A 153 -17.81 7.47 -11.05
N GLY A 154 -17.62 8.60 -11.73
CA GLY A 154 -17.51 9.90 -11.09
C GLY A 154 -16.20 10.07 -10.31
N LYS A 155 -15.09 9.62 -10.88
CA LYS A 155 -13.73 9.62 -10.31
C LYS A 155 -13.56 8.73 -9.06
N ARG A 156 -14.45 7.76 -8.84
CA ARG A 156 -14.28 6.77 -7.75
C ARG A 156 -13.05 5.89 -8.01
N PRO A 157 -12.24 5.60 -6.97
CA PRO A 157 -11.14 4.65 -7.06
C PRO A 157 -11.55 3.26 -7.54
N LEU A 158 -10.65 2.57 -8.24
CA LEU A 158 -10.78 1.17 -8.63
C LEU A 158 -9.69 0.33 -7.96
N MET A 159 -10.08 -0.54 -7.03
CA MET A 159 -9.16 -1.52 -6.43
C MET A 159 -8.93 -2.69 -7.38
N SER A 160 -7.67 -3.11 -7.55
CA SER A 160 -7.36 -4.33 -8.31
C SER A 160 -7.59 -5.55 -7.43
N VAL A 161 -8.49 -6.44 -7.84
CA VAL A 161 -8.80 -7.72 -7.17
C VAL A 161 -8.01 -8.89 -7.77
N GLN A 162 -7.84 -8.91 -9.11
CA GLN A 162 -7.13 -9.98 -9.80
C GLN A 162 -6.56 -9.50 -11.13
N LYS A 163 -5.37 -10.00 -11.50
CA LYS A 163 -4.78 -9.82 -12.82
C LYS A 163 -4.42 -11.20 -13.39
N ILE A 164 -5.09 -11.60 -14.46
CA ILE A 164 -4.95 -12.91 -15.11
C ILE A 164 -4.39 -12.70 -16.51
N ASN A 165 -3.32 -13.41 -16.85
CA ASN A 165 -2.82 -13.50 -18.22
C ASN A 165 -3.37 -14.78 -18.88
N TYR A 166 -4.48 -14.67 -19.59
CA TYR A 166 -5.10 -15.77 -20.32
C TYR A 166 -4.23 -16.15 -21.53
N GLY A 167 -3.44 -17.22 -21.38
CA GLY A 167 -2.50 -17.71 -22.39
C GLY A 167 -1.06 -17.85 -21.91
N ALA A 168 -0.73 -17.35 -20.71
CA ALA A 168 0.54 -17.67 -20.07
C ALA A 168 0.57 -19.11 -19.54
N PRO A 169 1.74 -19.78 -19.48
CA PRO A 169 1.90 -20.94 -18.61
C PRO A 169 1.56 -20.55 -17.15
N SER A 170 1.07 -21.51 -16.38
CA SER A 170 0.29 -21.31 -15.15
C SER A 170 0.97 -20.55 -13.99
N SER A 171 2.25 -20.17 -14.12
CA SER A 171 3.05 -19.50 -13.10
C SER A 171 2.90 -17.97 -13.03
N GLN A 172 2.08 -17.32 -13.87
CA GLN A 172 1.99 -15.84 -13.96
C GLN A 172 0.62 -15.25 -13.56
N THR A 173 -0.07 -15.81 -12.56
CA THR A 173 -1.31 -15.22 -12.02
C THR A 173 -1.01 -14.27 -10.86
N PHE A 174 -1.13 -12.95 -11.10
CA PHE A 174 -0.95 -11.94 -10.05
C PHE A 174 -2.27 -11.67 -9.34
N ILE A 175 -2.50 -12.35 -8.20
CA ILE A 175 -3.67 -12.11 -7.34
C ILE A 175 -3.34 -10.98 -6.35
N SER A 176 -3.82 -9.77 -6.65
CA SER A 176 -3.82 -8.61 -5.76
C SER A 176 -5.08 -8.62 -4.89
N GLY A 177 -5.01 -9.24 -3.71
CA GLY A 177 -5.99 -8.95 -2.64
C GLY A 177 -7.37 -9.61 -2.74
N LYS A 178 -8.05 -9.52 -1.60
CA LYS A 178 -9.25 -10.25 -1.15
C LYS A 178 -10.51 -9.96 -1.98
N ILE A 179 -11.22 -11.00 -2.42
CA ILE A 179 -12.63 -10.88 -2.83
C ILE A 179 -13.47 -10.75 -1.54
N MET A 180 -13.92 -9.54 -1.22
CA MET A 180 -15.05 -9.33 -0.31
C MET A 180 -16.32 -9.29 -1.15
N ALA A 181 -16.87 -10.46 -1.45
CA ALA A 181 -18.18 -10.59 -2.06
C ALA A 181 -19.24 -10.56 -0.95
N ASP A 182 -19.70 -9.36 -0.60
CA ASP A 182 -20.96 -9.13 0.09
C ASP A 182 -21.62 -7.89 -0.54
N ILE A 183 -22.26 -8.12 -1.69
CA ILE A 183 -23.31 -7.23 -2.19
C ILE A 183 -24.63 -7.83 -1.73
N LEU A 184 -25.28 -7.18 -0.76
CA LEU A 184 -26.73 -7.04 -0.61
C LEU A 184 -27.03 -5.95 0.44
#